data_AF-A0A9J5ZCL8-F1
#
_entry.id   AF-A0A9J5ZCL8-F1
#
_cell.length_a   1.000
_cell.length_b   1.000
_cell.length_c   1.000
_cell.angle_alpha   90.00
_cell.angle_beta   90.00
_cell.angle_gamma   90.00
#
_symmetry.space_group_name_H-M   'P 1'
#
loop_
_entity.id
_entity.type
_entity.pdbx_description
1 polymer ?
#
loop_
_entity_poly.entity_id
_entity_poly.type
_entity_poly.pdbx_seq_one_letter_code
_entity_poly.pdbx_strand_id
1 'polypeptide(L)'
;MPRAYTQGEIEPDSDFTTEDFCLQDKTQRIPIIVEGSDSYIEKLVEDPVFKFKYKYDTYFIWIDVEQPFLNRRVDMRVDEMVNAGLVDEVRQIVIPDAKYTKRI
;
A
#
# COMPACT_ATOMS: atom_id res chain seq x y z
N MET A 1 18.45 3.14 10.28
CA MET A 1 17.53 2.38 9.40
C MET A 1 16.11 2.84 9.70
N PRO A 2 15.34 3.33 8.71
CA PRO A 2 13.90 3.51 8.87
C PRO A 2 13.26 2.17 9.23
N ARG A 3 12.34 2.15 10.19
CA ARG A 3 11.52 0.97 10.47
C ARG A 3 10.23 1.08 9.66
N ALA A 4 9.83 0.00 9.01
CA ALA A 4 8.49 -0.12 8.42
C ALA A 4 7.52 -0.47 9.55
N TYR A 5 6.38 0.23 9.62
CA TYR A 5 5.42 0.10 10.72
C TYR A 5 4.13 -0.63 10.33
N THR A 6 3.79 -0.73 9.04
CA THR A 6 2.50 -1.26 8.56
C THR A 6 2.62 -2.39 7.53
N GLN A 7 3.83 -2.83 7.17
CA GLN A 7 4.01 -3.79 6.08
C GLN A 7 3.85 -5.24 6.59
N GLY A 8 2.76 -5.90 6.21
CA GLY A 8 2.50 -7.32 6.50
C GLY A 8 1.97 -7.62 7.91
N GLU A 9 1.51 -6.60 8.65
CA GLU A 9 0.96 -6.75 10.01
C GLU A 9 -0.58 -6.82 10.05
N ILE A 10 -1.24 -6.72 8.91
CA ILE A 10 -2.70 -6.64 8.77
C ILE A 10 -3.22 -8.04 8.41
N GLU A 11 -4.33 -8.45 9.05
CA GLU A 11 -4.97 -9.72 8.70
C GLU A 11 -5.53 -9.64 7.27
N PRO A 12 -5.30 -10.66 6.43
CA PRO A 12 -5.65 -10.65 5.00
C PRO A 12 -7.16 -10.64 4.68
N ASP A 13 -8.03 -10.64 5.70
CA ASP A 13 -9.48 -10.47 5.53
C ASP A 13 -9.97 -9.14 6.13
N SER A 14 -9.05 -8.30 6.60
CA SER A 14 -9.35 -7.01 7.24
C SER A 14 -9.04 -5.86 6.31
N ASP A 15 -9.99 -4.92 6.20
CA ASP A 15 -9.78 -3.70 5.43
C ASP A 15 -8.77 -2.82 6.17
N PHE A 16 -7.59 -2.58 5.58
CA PHE A 16 -6.68 -1.56 6.10
C PHE A 16 -7.17 -0.17 5.75
N THR A 17 -7.37 0.66 6.77
CA THR A 17 -7.89 2.01 6.62
C THR A 17 -6.83 3.07 6.92
N THR A 18 -7.15 4.32 6.61
CA THR A 18 -6.34 5.48 7.02
C THR A 18 -6.35 5.69 8.55
N GLU A 19 -7.35 5.15 9.25
CA GLU A 19 -7.48 5.24 10.71
C GLU A 19 -6.43 4.37 11.40
N ASP A 20 -6.19 3.17 10.87
CA ASP A 20 -5.17 2.24 11.36
C ASP A 20 -3.76 2.83 11.27
N PHE A 21 -3.48 3.58 10.20
CA PHE A 21 -2.21 4.29 10.03
C PHE A 21 -2.02 5.41 11.09
N CYS A 22 -3.05 6.23 11.30
CA CYS A 22 -2.98 7.34 12.26
C CYS A 22 -2.82 6.88 13.72
N LEU A 23 -3.31 5.69 14.08
CA LEU A 23 -3.16 5.12 15.41
C LEU A 23 -1.73 4.66 15.73
N GLN A 24 -0.96 4.27 14.71
CA GLN A 24 0.44 3.87 14.86
C GLN A 24 1.41 5.06 14.93
N ASP A 25 1.01 6.23 14.44
CA ASP A 25 1.82 7.46 14.38
C ASP A 25 1.86 8.23 15.72
N LYS A 26 2.35 7.55 16.77
CA LYS A 26 2.56 8.10 18.13
C LYS A 26 4.00 8.55 18.39
N THR A 27 4.85 8.58 17.36
CA THR A 27 6.28 8.90 17.52
C THR A 27 6.56 10.34 17.08
N GLN A 28 7.43 11.07 17.79
CA GLN A 28 7.91 12.41 17.37
C GLN A 28 8.85 12.37 16.15
N ARG A 29 8.60 11.45 15.19
CA ARG A 29 9.43 11.27 14.00
C ARG A 29 8.69 11.79 12.78
N ILE A 30 9.44 12.17 11.75
CA ILE A 30 8.88 12.54 10.46
C ILE A 30 8.45 11.25 9.75
N PRO A 31 7.15 11.06 9.47
CA PRO A 31 6.68 9.88 8.76
C PRO A 31 7.11 9.95 7.28
N ILE A 32 7.59 8.83 6.74
CA ILE A 32 7.75 8.63 5.30
C ILE A 32 6.68 7.64 4.87
N ILE A 33 5.73 8.10 4.07
CA ILE A 33 4.63 7.29 3.56
C ILE A 33 5.01 6.86 2.14
N VAL A 34 5.02 5.55 1.90
CA VAL A 34 5.26 4.97 0.58
C VAL A 34 4.01 4.17 0.22
N GLU A 35 3.26 4.65 -0.77
CA GLU A 35 1.92 4.19 -1.08
C GLU A 35 1.68 4.34 -2.59
N GLY A 36 0.81 3.50 -3.19
CA GLY A 36 0.59 3.44 -4.63
C GLY A 36 -0.85 3.68 -5.09
N SER A 37 -1.76 4.01 -4.17
CA SER A 37 -3.19 4.26 -4.36
C SER A 37 -3.51 5.72 -4.00
N ASP A 38 -3.63 6.58 -5.00
CA ASP A 38 -3.95 8.00 -4.81
C ASP A 38 -5.15 8.24 -3.88
N SER A 39 -6.19 7.41 -3.96
CA SER A 39 -7.36 7.50 -3.07
C SER A 39 -7.03 7.35 -1.57
N TYR A 40 -6.00 6.57 -1.22
CA TYR A 40 -5.54 6.41 0.15
C TYR A 40 -4.83 7.68 0.62
N ILE A 41 -3.92 8.22 -0.20
CA ILE A 41 -3.24 9.49 0.07
C ILE A 41 -4.24 10.63 0.21
N GLU A 42 -5.22 10.72 -0.69
CA GLU A 42 -6.30 11.71 -0.62
C GLU A 42 -7.07 11.61 0.70
N LYS A 43 -7.54 10.41 1.06
CA LYS A 43 -8.26 10.22 2.33
C LYS A 43 -7.37 10.56 3.53
N LEU A 44 -6.10 10.17 3.53
CA LEU A 44 -5.19 10.45 4.63
C LEU A 44 -4.93 11.95 4.81
N VAL A 45 -4.74 12.67 3.70
CA VAL A 45 -4.32 14.08 3.69
C VAL A 45 -5.50 15.04 3.83
N GLU A 46 -6.64 14.72 3.22
CA GLU A 46 -7.81 15.61 3.15
C GLU A 46 -8.86 15.35 4.23
N ASP A 47 -8.92 14.15 4.82
CA ASP A 47 -9.95 13.85 5.82
C ASP A 47 -9.76 14.70 7.10
N PRO A 48 -10.76 15.52 7.47
CA PRO A 48 -10.69 16.37 8.65
C PRO A 48 -10.50 15.62 9.97
N VAL A 49 -10.86 14.32 10.02
CA VAL A 49 -10.69 13.47 11.20
C VAL A 49 -9.20 13.34 11.55
N PHE A 50 -8.33 13.16 10.54
CA PHE A 50 -6.89 12.97 10.75
C PHE A 50 -6.13 14.27 10.96
N LYS A 51 -6.69 15.41 10.53
CA LYS A 51 -6.05 16.74 10.63
C LYS A 51 -4.61 16.73 10.12
N PHE A 52 -4.33 15.95 9.09
CA PHE A 52 -2.97 15.64 8.65
C PHE A 52 -2.19 16.91 8.29
N LYS A 53 -2.81 17.80 7.50
CA LYS A 53 -2.25 19.11 7.11
C LYS A 53 -2.01 20.08 8.27
N TYR A 54 -2.66 19.87 9.42
CA TYR A 54 -2.40 20.65 10.64
C TYR A 54 -1.20 20.09 11.42
N LYS A 55 -0.98 18.77 11.35
CA LYS A 55 0.10 18.09 12.07
C LYS A 55 1.43 18.15 11.31
N TYR A 56 1.40 18.17 9.98
CA TYR A 56 2.58 18.02 9.13
C TYR A 56 2.66 19.04 7.99
N ASP A 57 3.87 19.56 7.75
CA ASP A 57 4.24 20.19 6.48
C ASP A 57 4.58 19.08 5.48
N THR A 58 3.78 18.93 4.43
CA THR A 58 3.77 17.73 3.58
C THR A 58 4.53 17.96 2.28
N TYR A 59 5.44 17.05 1.95
CA TYR A 59 6.18 17.05 0.68
C TYR A 59 5.81 15.81 -0.13
N PHE A 60 5.38 16.01 -1.37
CA PHE A 60 5.09 14.93 -2.31
C PHE A 60 6.28 14.73 -3.24
N ILE A 61 6.80 13.51 -3.28
CA ILE A 61 7.84 13.10 -4.22
C ILE A 61 7.20 12.09 -5.16
N TRP A 62 7.10 12.45 -6.44
CA TRP A 62 6.58 11.56 -7.47
C TRP A 62 7.74 10.94 -8.25
N ILE A 63 7.68 9.63 -8.45
CA ILE A 63 8.66 8.89 -9.25
C ILE A 63 8.00 8.57 -10.58
N ASP A 64 8.52 9.16 -11.65
CA ASP A 64 8.00 8.98 -13.01
C ASP A 64 8.98 8.16 -13.87
N VAL A 65 8.41 7.43 -14.83
CA VAL A 65 9.14 6.59 -15.78
C VAL A 65 8.32 6.49 -17.06
N GLU A 66 8.98 6.48 -18.22
CA GLU A 66 8.25 6.36 -19.48
C GLU A 66 7.52 5.00 -19.55
N GLN A 67 6.31 5.04 -20.09
CA GLN A 67 5.42 3.89 -20.22
C GLN A 67 6.06 2.62 -20.82
N PRO A 68 6.88 2.65 -21.89
CA PRO A 68 7.50 1.43 -22.42
C PRO A 68 8.49 0.78 -21.44
N PHE A 69 9.21 1.57 -20.63
CA PHE A 69 10.12 1.04 -19.62
C PHE A 69 9.35 0.47 -18.43
N LEU A 70 8.27 1.13 -18.00
CA LEU A 70 7.40 0.64 -16.94
C LEU A 70 6.79 -0.71 -17.32
N ASN A 71 6.17 -0.80 -18.50
CA ASN A 71 5.53 -2.03 -18.98
C ASN A 71 6.54 -3.19 -19.01
N ARG A 72 7.73 -2.96 -19.58
CA ARG A 72 8.78 -3.98 -19.63
C ARG A 72 9.22 -4.43 -18.24
N ARG A 73 9.32 -3.52 -17.26
CA ARG A 73 9.70 -3.86 -15.89
C ARG A 73 8.61 -4.63 -15.17
N VAL A 74 7.34 -4.27 -15.40
CA VAL A 74 6.17 -4.95 -14.83
C VAL A 74 6.07 -6.37 -15.38
N ASP A 75 6.18 -6.55 -16.70
CA ASP A 75 6.15 -7.89 -17.33
C ASP A 75 7.23 -8.80 -16.73
N MET A 76 8.48 -8.31 -16.69
CA MET A 76 9.59 -9.05 -16.10
C MET A 76 9.37 -9.37 -14.61
N ARG A 77 8.75 -8.45 -13.85
CA ARG A 77 8.43 -8.68 -12.43
C ARG A 77 7.40 -9.79 -12.26
N VAL A 78 6.39 -9.84 -13.13
CA VAL A 78 5.37 -10.90 -13.10
C VAL A 78 6.01 -12.25 -13.38
N ASP A 79 6.90 -12.33 -14.37
CA ASP A 79 7.67 -13.55 -14.65
C ASP A 79 8.52 -13.97 -13.45
N GLU A 80 9.21 -13.03 -12.81
CA GLU A 80 9.98 -13.26 -11.57
C GLU A 80 9.08 -13.80 -10.44
N MET A 81 7.89 -13.22 -10.24
CA MET A 81 6.93 -13.64 -9.21
C MET A 81 6.37 -15.03 -9.46
N VAL A 82 6.05 -15.37 -10.72
CA VAL A 82 5.58 -16.72 -11.09
C VAL A 82 6.68 -17.74 -10.82
N ASN A 83 7.93 -17.44 -11.20
CA ASN A 83 9.07 -18.31 -10.92
C ASN A 83 9.37 -18.45 -9.42
N ALA A 84 9.01 -17.45 -8.61
CA ALA A 84 9.15 -17.46 -7.16
C ALA A 84 8.01 -18.19 -6.43
N GLY A 85 6.98 -18.67 -7.14
CA GLY A 85 5.88 -19.44 -6.55
C GLY A 85 4.56 -18.69 -6.36
N LEU A 86 4.35 -17.55 -7.01
CA LEU A 86 3.08 -16.79 -6.95
C LEU A 86 1.84 -17.67 -7.18
N VAL A 87 1.93 -18.64 -8.10
CA VAL A 87 0.81 -19.54 -8.41
C VAL A 87 0.48 -20.43 -7.21
N ASP A 88 1.47 -20.88 -6.46
CA ASP A 88 1.28 -21.72 -5.28
C ASP A 88 0.76 -20.91 -4.07
N GLU A 89 1.11 -19.62 -3.97
CA GLU A 89 0.51 -18.70 -3.01
C GLU A 89 -0.98 -18.48 -3.32
N VAL A 90 -1.31 -18.17 -4.58
CA VAL A 90 -2.70 -17.92 -5.01
C VAL A 90 -3.59 -19.15 -4.78
N ARG A 91 -3.08 -20.37 -5.03
CA ARG A 91 -3.81 -21.62 -4.77
C ARG A 91 -4.25 -21.79 -3.31
N GLN A 92 -3.56 -21.18 -2.36
CA GLN A 92 -3.90 -21.28 -0.93
C GLN A 92 -5.05 -20.35 -0.52
N ILE A 93 -5.30 -19.28 -1.27
CA ILE A 93 -6.28 -18.24 -0.92
C ILE A 93 -7.52 -18.24 -1.83
N VAL A 94 -7.49 -18.95 -2.97
CA VAL A 94 -8.63 -19.00 -3.88
C VAL A 94 -9.77 -19.82 -3.28
N ILE A 95 -10.92 -19.17 -3.12
CA ILE A 95 -12.18 -19.76 -2.70
C ILE A 95 -13.07 -19.96 -3.94
N PRO A 96 -13.55 -21.19 -4.22
CA PRO A 96 -14.50 -21.44 -5.29
C PRO A 96 -15.76 -20.60 -5.15
N ASP A 97 -16.28 -20.06 -6.26
CA ASP A 97 -17.51 -19.25 -6.34
C ASP A 97 -17.52 -17.95 -5.52
N ALA A 98 -16.39 -17.56 -4.93
CA ALA A 98 -16.27 -16.29 -4.22
C ALA A 98 -16.24 -15.08 -5.16
N LYS A 99 -16.80 -13.95 -4.69
CA LYS A 99 -16.72 -12.66 -5.37
C LYS A 99 -15.58 -11.83 -4.78
N TYR A 100 -14.49 -11.69 -5.54
CA TYR A 100 -13.31 -10.89 -5.18
C TYR A 100 -13.52 -9.38 -5.41
N THR A 101 -14.60 -8.82 -4.85
CA THR A 101 -14.91 -7.38 -4.93
C THR A 101 -14.41 -6.60 -3.72
N LYS A 102 -13.87 -7.29 -2.71
CA LYS A 102 -13.21 -6.70 -1.54
C LYS A 102 -11.71 -6.87 -1.66
N ARG A 103 -10.95 -5.99 -1.00
CA ARG A 103 -9.50 -6.08 -0.90
C ARG A 103 -9.13 -7.22 0.07
N ILE A 104 -7.94 -7.77 -0.15
CA ILE A 104 -7.21 -8.64 0.80
C ILE A 104 -6.58 -7.73 1.85
#